data_AF-A0A8S3IJJ6-F1
#
_entry.id   AF-A0A8S3IJJ6-F1
#
_cell.length_a   1.000
_cell.length_b   1.000
_cell.length_c   1.000
_cell.angle_alpha   90.00
_cell.angle_beta   90.00
_cell.angle_gamma   90.00
#
_symmetry.space_group_name_H-M   'P 1'
#
loop_
_entity.id
_entity.type
_entity.pdbx_description
1 polymer ?
#
loop_
_entity_poly.entity_id
_entity_poly.type
_entity_poly.pdbx_seq_one_letter_code
_entity_poly.pdbx_strand_id
1 'polypeptide(L)'
;RADFRQKVDQVKQYMVFRKVGKDLERRVITWFDYLWLQKQVANEDIVLGALPQKLRVEIAIHVHLAALKRVPIFAEAQPGLLVELVTRLKLQIFSPGDYVCKKGDYYIIYKVENAIEKLKYL
;
A
#
# COMPACT_ATOMS: atom_id res chain seq x y z
N ARG A 1 0.07 -13.00 13.56
CA ARG A 1 -1.24 -12.81 12.87
C ARG A 1 -2.42 -12.87 13.87
N ALA A 2 -2.44 -13.84 14.80
CA ALA A 2 -3.49 -13.97 15.81
C ALA A 2 -3.53 -12.78 16.80
N ASP A 3 -2.38 -12.35 17.31
CA ASP A 3 -2.31 -11.30 18.35
C ASP A 3 -2.84 -9.94 17.89
N PHE A 4 -2.63 -9.58 16.62
CA PHE A 4 -3.15 -8.32 16.07
C PHE A 4 -4.66 -8.38 15.92
N ARG A 5 -5.21 -9.48 15.40
CA ARG A 5 -6.66 -9.68 15.29
C ARG A 5 -7.32 -9.68 16.67
N GLN A 6 -6.73 -10.38 17.63
CA GLN A 6 -7.23 -10.40 19.01
C GLN A 6 -7.30 -9.00 19.62
N LYS A 7 -6.28 -8.16 19.41
CA LYS A 7 -6.31 -6.76 19.85
C LYS A 7 -7.41 -5.94 19.17
N VAL A 8 -7.59 -6.10 17.86
CA VAL A 8 -8.67 -5.43 17.11
C VAL A 8 -10.05 -5.85 17.65
N ASP A 9 -10.23 -7.15 17.92
CA ASP A 9 -11.50 -7.69 18.41
C ASP A 9 -11.82 -7.21 19.83
N GLN A 10 -10.82 -7.12 20.71
CA GLN A 10 -10.99 -6.52 22.06
C GLN A 10 -11.47 -5.06 21.98
N VAL A 11 -10.87 -4.27 21.07
CA VAL A 11 -11.28 -2.86 20.90
C VAL A 11 -12.68 -2.76 20.30
N LYS A 12 -13.05 -3.63 19.35
CA LYS A 12 -14.43 -3.71 18.83
C LYS A 12 -15.44 -4.04 19.94
N GLN A 13 -15.15 -5.03 20.78
CA GLN A 13 -16.02 -5.40 21.91
C GLN A 13 -16.19 -4.23 22.89
N TYR A 14 -15.10 -3.51 23.19
CA TYR A 14 -15.16 -2.32 24.04
C TYR A 14 -16.05 -1.22 23.45
N MET A 15 -15.94 -0.95 22.14
CA MET A 15 -16.76 0.06 21.47
C MET A 15 -18.25 -0.29 21.50
N VAL A 16 -18.59 -1.58 21.32
CA VAL A 16 -19.96 -2.08 21.46
C VAL A 16 -20.47 -1.90 22.89
N PHE A 17 -19.69 -2.30 23.89
CA PHE A 17 -20.04 -2.18 25.30
C PHE A 17 -20.31 -0.72 25.72
N ARG A 18 -19.50 0.21 25.22
CA ARG A 18 -19.64 1.65 25.51
C ARG A 18 -20.62 2.38 24.59
N LYS A 19 -21.30 1.68 23.67
CA LYS A 19 -22.22 2.27 22.69
C LYS A 19 -21.59 3.43 21.91
N VAL A 20 -20.34 3.25 21.49
CA VAL A 20 -19.62 4.24 20.69
C VAL A 20 -20.38 4.49 19.37
N GLY A 21 -20.47 5.75 18.95
CA GLY A 21 -21.13 6.13 17.71
C GLY A 21 -20.46 5.50 16.48
N LYS A 22 -21.26 5.21 15.45
CA LYS A 22 -20.82 4.48 14.24
C LYS A 22 -19.70 5.19 13.47
N ASP A 23 -19.66 6.52 13.48
CA ASP A 23 -18.60 7.28 12.83
C ASP A 23 -17.25 7.10 13.51
N LEU A 24 -17.22 7.10 14.85
CA LEU A 24 -15.99 6.87 15.59
C LEU A 24 -15.55 5.40 15.47
N GLU A 25 -16.49 4.46 15.54
CA GLU A 25 -16.23 3.03 15.31
C GLU A 25 -15.56 2.80 13.94
N ARG A 26 -16.11 3.42 12.88
CA ARG A 26 -15.55 3.32 11.52
C ARG A 26 -14.12 3.87 11.47
N ARG A 27 -13.87 5.05 12.04
CA ARG A 27 -12.53 5.66 12.07
C ARG A 27 -11.51 4.77 12.79
N VAL A 28 -11.90 4.16 13.90
CA VAL A 28 -11.04 3.24 14.66
C VAL A 28 -10.73 1.99 13.85
N ILE A 29 -11.72 1.39 13.17
CA ILE A 29 -11.50 0.23 12.31
C ILE A 29 -10.54 0.59 11.16
N THR A 30 -10.78 1.71 10.48
CA THR A 30 -9.90 2.13 9.37
C THR A 30 -8.47 2.43 9.84
N TRP A 31 -8.30 2.94 11.06
CA TRP A 31 -6.98 3.10 11.68
C TRP A 31 -6.26 1.76 11.91
N PHE A 32 -6.97 0.71 12.32
CA PHE A 32 -6.38 -0.63 12.45
C PHE A 32 -6.01 -1.23 11.10
N ASP A 33 -6.84 -1.04 10.07
CA ASP A 33 -6.52 -1.47 8.71
C ASP A 33 -5.23 -0.78 8.21
N TYR A 34 -5.12 0.53 8.44
CA TYR A 34 -3.90 1.31 8.17
C TYR A 34 -2.67 0.74 8.90
N LEU A 35 -2.76 0.55 10.22
CA LEU A 35 -1.67 -0.01 11.02
C LEU A 35 -1.24 -1.40 10.55
N TRP A 36 -2.20 -2.22 10.12
CA TRP A 36 -1.92 -3.55 9.60
C TRP A 36 -1.13 -3.47 8.29
N LEU A 37 -1.60 -2.67 7.34
CA LEU A 37 -0.93 -2.45 6.06
C LEU A 37 0.47 -1.88 6.27
N GLN A 38 0.63 -0.90 7.16
CA GLN A 38 1.92 -0.26 7.42
C GLN A 38 2.96 -1.27 7.93
N LYS A 39 2.54 -2.20 8.80
CA LYS A 39 3.40 -3.30 9.25
C LYS A 39 3.77 -4.26 8.13
N GLN A 40 2.84 -4.54 7.21
CA GLN A 40 3.15 -5.39 6.05
C GLN A 40 4.22 -4.77 5.17
N VAL A 41 4.07 -3.48 4.84
CA VAL A 41 5.04 -2.75 3.99
C VAL A 41 6.40 -2.64 4.65
N ALA A 42 6.45 -2.29 5.93
CA ALA A 42 7.72 -2.23 6.66
C ALA A 42 8.42 -3.61 6.71
N ASN A 43 7.65 -4.69 6.83
CA ASN A 43 8.20 -6.04 6.81
C ASN A 43 8.69 -6.44 5.41
N GLU A 44 7.97 -6.03 4.35
CA GLU A 44 8.38 -6.25 2.97
C GLU A 44 9.71 -5.57 2.65
N ASP A 45 9.89 -4.31 3.06
CA ASP A 45 11.17 -3.59 2.90
C ASP A 45 12.33 -4.30 3.61
N ILE A 46 12.09 -4.85 4.81
CA ILE A 46 13.10 -5.61 5.57
C ILE A 46 13.44 -6.92 4.88
N VAL A 47 12.43 -7.69 4.47
CA VAL A 47 12.60 -9.00 3.82
C VAL A 47 13.29 -8.85 2.48
N LEU A 48 12.84 -7.90 1.65
CA LEU A 48 13.46 -7.63 0.36
C LEU A 48 14.86 -7.03 0.53
N GLY A 49 15.08 -6.21 1.56
CA GLY A 49 16.38 -5.61 1.88
C GLY A 49 17.50 -6.63 2.18
N ALA A 50 17.15 -7.85 2.60
CA ALA A 50 18.11 -8.94 2.79
C ALA A 50 18.59 -9.58 1.48
N LEU A 51 17.96 -9.26 0.34
CA LEU A 51 18.26 -9.85 -0.95
C LEU A 51 19.19 -8.95 -1.80
N PRO A 52 20.08 -9.55 -2.62
CA PRO A 52 20.82 -8.83 -3.64
C PRO A 52 19.91 -8.03 -4.59
N GLN A 53 20.42 -6.90 -5.12
CA GLN A 53 19.70 -6.01 -6.04
C GLN A 53 18.99 -6.75 -7.17
N LYS A 54 19.67 -7.72 -7.79
CA LYS A 54 19.13 -8.48 -8.92
C LYS A 54 17.86 -9.25 -8.56
N LEU A 55 17.86 -9.93 -7.42
CA LEU A 55 16.70 -10.70 -6.94
C LEU A 55 15.54 -9.79 -6.52
N ARG A 56 15.84 -8.64 -5.92
CA ARG A 56 14.80 -7.63 -5.62
C ARG A 56 14.08 -7.16 -6.88
N VAL A 57 14.84 -6.90 -7.95
CA VAL A 57 14.28 -6.49 -9.24
C VAL A 57 13.42 -7.59 -9.84
N GLU A 58 13.88 -8.85 -9.83
CA GLU A 58 13.11 -9.98 -10.34
C GLU A 58 11.78 -10.17 -9.58
N ILE A 59 11.80 -10.05 -8.25
CA ILE A 59 10.57 -10.12 -7.43
C ILE A 59 9.64 -8.94 -7.75
N ALA A 60 10.15 -7.71 -7.81
CA ALA A 60 9.35 -6.54 -8.12
C ALA A 60 8.64 -6.71 -9.47
N ILE A 61 9.36 -7.15 -10.51
CA ILE A 61 8.79 -7.46 -11.83
C ILE A 61 7.68 -8.50 -11.70
N HIS A 62 7.93 -9.60 -10.99
CA HIS A 62 6.94 -10.66 -10.84
C HIS A 62 5.65 -10.19 -10.13
N VAL A 63 5.78 -9.34 -9.12
CA VAL A 63 4.66 -8.85 -8.30
C VAL A 63 3.86 -7.76 -9.01
N HIS A 64 4.52 -6.72 -9.53
CA HIS A 64 3.83 -5.50 -9.97
C HIS A 64 3.56 -5.45 -11.48
N LEU A 65 4.25 -6.22 -12.32
CA LEU A 65 4.11 -6.11 -13.79
C LEU A 65 2.69 -6.40 -14.26
N ALA A 66 2.02 -7.40 -13.67
CA ALA A 66 0.66 -7.75 -14.01
C ALA A 66 -0.34 -6.65 -13.64
N ALA A 67 -0.13 -5.98 -12.50
CA ALA A 67 -0.96 -4.84 -12.09
C ALA A 67 -0.74 -3.64 -13.00
N LEU A 68 0.52 -3.33 -13.33
CA LEU A 68 0.88 -2.19 -14.18
C LEU A 68 0.27 -2.33 -15.59
N LYS A 69 0.29 -3.53 -16.18
CA LYS A 69 -0.33 -3.82 -17.49
C LYS A 69 -1.85 -3.66 -17.53
N ARG A 70 -2.53 -3.75 -16.39
CA ARG A 70 -4.00 -3.53 -16.31
C ARG A 70 -4.37 -2.06 -16.35
N VAL A 71 -3.42 -1.16 -16.11
CA VAL A 71 -3.67 0.28 -16.17
C VAL A 71 -3.66 0.70 -17.65
N PRO A 72 -4.73 1.31 -18.17
CA PRO A 72 -4.87 1.58 -19.61
C PRO A 72 -3.72 2.38 -20.23
N ILE A 73 -3.16 3.35 -19.50
CA ILE A 73 -2.03 4.16 -19.98
C ILE A 73 -0.73 3.35 -20.20
N PHE A 74 -0.63 2.17 -19.60
CA PHE A 74 0.53 1.29 -19.68
C PHE A 74 0.27 0.02 -20.49
N ALA A 75 -0.94 -0.16 -21.03
CA ALA A 75 -1.34 -1.39 -21.73
C ALA A 75 -0.45 -1.69 -22.96
N GLU A 76 -0.05 -0.65 -23.69
CA GLU A 76 0.78 -0.74 -24.90
C GLU A 76 2.24 -0.28 -24.67
N ALA A 77 2.64 -0.09 -23.42
CA ALA A 77 4.00 0.32 -23.09
C ALA A 77 5.00 -0.80 -23.41
N GLN A 78 6.19 -0.41 -23.88
CA GLN A 78 7.26 -1.36 -24.18
C GLN A 78 7.67 -2.15 -22.92
N PRO A 79 7.98 -3.46 -23.04
CA PRO A 79 8.36 -4.28 -21.89
C PRO A 79 9.51 -3.71 -21.05
N GLY A 80 10.52 -3.10 -21.70
CA GLY A 80 11.64 -2.46 -21.01
C GLY A 80 11.22 -1.28 -20.14
N LEU A 81 10.29 -0.46 -20.63
CA LEU A 81 9.73 0.67 -19.88
C LEU A 81 8.93 0.17 -18.67
N LEU A 82 8.11 -0.88 -18.84
CA LEU A 82 7.35 -1.46 -17.73
C LEU A 82 8.26 -2.02 -16.64
N VAL A 83 9.33 -2.71 -17.01
CA VAL A 83 10.33 -3.21 -16.07
C VAL A 83 10.98 -2.05 -15.31
N GLU A 84 11.40 -1.00 -16.02
CA GLU A 84 12.01 0.17 -15.39
C GLU A 84 11.04 0.87 -14.42
N LEU A 85 9.78 1.06 -14.82
CA LEU A 85 8.74 1.62 -13.96
C LEU A 85 8.55 0.79 -12.69
N VAL A 86 8.48 -0.54 -12.83
CA VAL A 86 8.30 -1.44 -11.69
C VAL A 86 9.43 -1.33 -10.67
N THR A 87 10.67 -1.16 -11.11
CA THR A 87 11.80 -0.99 -10.18
C THR A 87 11.78 0.32 -9.39
N ARG A 88 10.98 1.30 -9.83
CA ARG A 88 10.84 2.63 -9.20
C ARG A 88 9.54 2.77 -8.41
N LEU A 89 8.67 1.77 -8.46
CA LEU A 89 7.44 1.77 -7.70
C LEU A 89 7.73 1.74 -6.21
N LYS A 90 7.01 2.60 -5.47
CA LYS A 90 6.99 2.55 -4.01
C LYS A 90 5.56 2.46 -3.54
N LEU A 91 5.31 1.42 -2.75
CA LEU A 91 4.06 1.26 -2.03
C LEU A 91 4.00 2.34 -0.94
N GLN A 92 2.93 3.13 -0.95
CA GLN A 92 2.69 4.17 0.05
C GLN A 92 1.30 4.00 0.65
N ILE A 93 1.24 4.08 1.98
CA ILE A 93 0.00 3.92 2.71
C ILE A 93 -0.39 5.27 3.27
N PHE A 94 -1.63 5.65 3.01
CA PHE A 94 -2.21 6.91 3.41
C PHE A 94 -3.34 6.64 4.40
N SER A 95 -3.39 7.43 5.47
CA SER A 95 -4.49 7.43 6.41
C SER A 95 -5.70 8.17 5.81
N PRO A 96 -6.93 7.87 6.27
CA PRO A 96 -8.10 8.65 5.89
C PRO A 96 -7.90 10.13 6.22
N GLY A 97 -8.00 10.99 5.21
CA GLY A 97 -7.76 12.44 5.34
C GLY A 97 -6.35 12.89 4.96
N ASP A 98 -5.43 11.97 4.65
CA ASP A 98 -4.11 12.34 4.15
C ASP A 98 -4.19 12.88 2.72
N TYR A 99 -3.40 13.91 2.45
CA TYR A 99 -3.18 14.43 1.12
C TYR A 99 -2.14 13.57 0.39
N VAL A 100 -2.54 12.90 -0.69
CA VAL A 100 -1.66 12.02 -1.49
C VAL A 100 -0.65 12.82 -2.33
N CYS A 101 -1.05 14.02 -2.77
CA CYS A 101 -0.25 14.89 -3.63
C CYS A 101 -0.58 16.37 -3.37
N LYS A 102 0.39 17.26 -3.55
CA LYS A 102 0.22 18.71 -3.44
C LYS A 102 0.22 19.37 -4.83
N LYS A 103 -0.34 20.58 -4.92
CA LYS A 103 -0.31 21.36 -6.16
C LYS A 103 1.16 21.63 -6.55
N GLY A 104 1.50 21.37 -7.82
CA GLY A 104 2.86 21.49 -8.34
C GLY A 104 3.63 20.17 -8.38
N ASP A 105 3.06 19.10 -7.83
CA ASP A 105 3.63 17.77 -7.91
C ASP A 105 3.16 17.00 -9.15
N TYR A 106 4.09 16.33 -9.84
CA TYR A 106 3.81 15.42 -10.95
C TYR A 106 4.10 13.98 -10.55
N TYR A 107 3.04 13.18 -10.43
CA TYR A 107 3.12 11.77 -10.05
C TYR A 107 2.17 10.94 -10.90
N ILE A 108 2.56 9.70 -11.20
CA ILE A 108 1.59 8.68 -11.60
C ILE A 108 1.16 7.96 -10.33
N ILE A 109 -0.14 8.02 -10.05
CA ILE A 109 -0.75 7.43 -8.86
C ILE A 109 -1.78 6.42 -9.33
N TYR A 110 -1.70 5.20 -8.83
CA TYR A 110 -2.75 4.22 -9.03
C TYR A 110 -3.00 3.43 -7.74
N LYS A 111 -4.21 2.92 -7.62
CA LYS A 111 -4.66 2.20 -6.43
C LYS A 111 -4.53 0.71 -6.67
N VAL A 112 -3.87 0.02 -5.73
CA VAL A 112 -3.80 -1.43 -5.66
C VAL A 112 -4.46 -1.86 -4.36
N GLU A 113 -5.66 -2.43 -4.46
CA GLU A 113 -6.49 -2.82 -3.30
C GLU A 113 -6.67 -1.68 -2.28
N ASN A 114 -6.08 -1.80 -1.08
CA ASN A 114 -6.15 -0.82 0.00
C ASN A 114 -4.92 0.09 0.10
N ALA A 115 -3.98 -0.03 -0.83
CA ALA A 115 -2.77 0.76 -0.86
C ALA A 115 -2.70 1.63 -2.13
N ILE A 116 -1.89 2.68 -2.04
CA ILE A 116 -1.64 3.58 -3.16
C ILE A 116 -0.20 3.38 -3.59
N GLU A 117 -0.01 3.05 -4.86
CA GLU A 117 1.32 3.03 -5.46
C GLU A 117 1.57 4.36 -6.16
N LYS A 118 2.76 4.91 -5.92
CA LYS A 118 3.14 6.24 -6.39
C LYS A 118 4.47 6.18 -7.12
N LEU A 119 4.46 6.63 -8.37
CA LEU A 119 5.65 6.84 -9.19
C LEU A 119 5.95 8.34 -9.23
N LYS A 120 7.13 8.70 -8.74
CA LYS A 120 7.69 10.06 -8.87
C LYS A 120 8.39 10.17 -10.23
N TYR A 121 7.99 11.16 -11.02
CA TYR A 121 8.84 11.64 -12.12
C TYR A 121 10.12 12.22 -11.48
N LEU A 122 11.29 11.70 -11.89
CA LEU A 122 12.60 12.19 -11.43
C LEU A 122 12.74 13.69 -11.70
#